data_AF-F0YA28-F1
#
_entry.id   AF-F0YA28-F1
#
_cell.length_a   1.000
_cell.length_b   1.000
_cell.length_c   1.000
_cell.angle_alpha   90.00
_cell.angle_beta   90.00
_cell.angle_gamma   90.00
#
_symmetry.space_group_name_H-M   'P 1'
#
loop_
_entity.id
_entity.type
_entity.pdbx_description
1 polymer ?
#
loop_
_entity_poly.entity_id
_entity_poly.type
_entity_poly.pdbx_seq_one_letter_code
_entity_poly.pdbx_strand_id
1 'polypeptide(L)'
;MAGRTFASLALLARVLASPYRCQTDPDDDLVLRGRDNATHVIPGLPRNPSDYDYAVERAFVVLPPVCVSELGLEADAAGARSTGRRFWVGRVGDAAWTWRLADCACGWVVFLHGSGGFTYDNWRYALDLASAGYGVLAPDSMGNATGARYREPVDDLAESLASDGDYAYWCDDEVYAGGCAAFDDADGYPLCFSSDGDAIAADPESWASYYAKVYELRRRELSRVVDWLEASAGPLADSIWTADKLFLAGSSEGGMVASRFYDDRLHGRLSGLLVFQWSCERNYFAACGAAEAPPWAICEGACDAPILVLEAARDPFFSKNDSVAATVAAAEGYALAGSAWATLEGSDARRATSVVLPQRGLAAHGLTGPSGNLVRAAAAAFLRDPLAPLETPLGPAAGLCRRTRAGRRADEFVCAELGAEPPAPPAADCSWPAALIHGVYYAAGALEACAARLPFLDDDAPAGVVLDEEPPARGLPGWWLPLALLAGVAAGRSSVACGDASCLDTRLDDDGGVPAPVATNEAEQERMIELAEGPARGDLV
;
A
#
# COMPACT_ATOMS: atom_id res chain seq x y z
N MET A 1 -22.17 37.14 -26.00
CA MET A 1 -21.39 36.53 -24.90
C MET A 1 -22.23 35.70 -23.91
N ALA A 2 -23.56 35.58 -24.04
CA ALA A 2 -24.40 34.81 -23.10
C ALA A 2 -24.66 33.32 -23.49
N GLY A 3 -24.14 32.85 -24.63
CA GLY A 3 -24.46 31.51 -25.16
C GLY A 3 -23.44 30.41 -24.85
N ARG A 4 -22.26 30.74 -24.31
CA ARG A 4 -21.22 29.74 -23.99
C ARG A 4 -21.26 29.25 -22.54
N THR A 5 -21.92 29.97 -21.64
CA THR A 5 -22.00 29.63 -20.21
C THR A 5 -22.99 28.50 -19.91
N PHE A 6 -24.05 28.34 -20.71
CA PHE A 6 -25.06 27.29 -20.50
C PHE A 6 -24.62 25.90 -20.93
N ALA A 7 -23.76 25.80 -21.97
CA ALA A 7 -23.23 24.50 -22.41
C ALA A 7 -22.25 23.90 -21.38
N SER A 8 -21.47 24.75 -20.69
CA SER A 8 -20.55 24.29 -19.64
C SER A 8 -21.28 23.83 -18.37
N LEU A 9 -22.41 24.46 -18.00
CA LEU A 9 -23.23 24.04 -16.85
C LEU A 9 -23.99 22.74 -17.11
N ALA A 10 -24.49 22.52 -18.33
CA ALA A 10 -25.17 21.27 -18.69
C ALA A 10 -24.21 20.08 -18.82
N LEU A 11 -22.95 20.33 -19.23
CA LEU A 11 -21.90 19.30 -19.24
C LEU A 11 -21.45 18.97 -17.80
N LEU A 12 -21.32 19.96 -16.92
CA LEU A 12 -21.05 19.73 -15.49
C LEU A 12 -22.18 18.91 -14.83
N ALA A 13 -23.45 19.23 -15.09
CA ALA A 13 -24.58 18.52 -14.49
C ALA A 13 -24.71 17.06 -14.94
N ARG A 14 -24.26 16.70 -16.16
CA ARG A 14 -24.20 15.30 -16.62
C ARG A 14 -22.99 14.53 -16.11
N VAL A 15 -21.91 15.22 -15.74
CA VAL A 15 -20.72 14.61 -15.12
C VAL A 15 -20.91 14.43 -13.60
N LEU A 16 -21.76 15.24 -12.96
CA LEU A 16 -22.00 15.22 -11.51
C LEU A 16 -23.09 14.23 -11.07
N ALA A 17 -24.01 13.81 -11.94
CA ALA A 17 -24.96 12.75 -11.59
C ALA A 17 -24.29 11.39 -11.81
N SER A 18 -23.93 10.72 -10.71
CA SER A 18 -23.63 9.28 -10.79
C SER A 18 -24.86 8.59 -11.40
N PRO A 19 -24.73 7.80 -12.48
CA PRO A 19 -25.87 7.07 -13.03
C PRO A 19 -26.37 6.00 -12.05
N TYR A 20 -25.56 5.67 -11.04
CA TYR A 20 -25.88 4.64 -10.06
C TYR A 20 -26.93 5.09 -9.06
N ARG A 21 -28.02 4.34 -9.01
CA ARG A 21 -28.92 4.32 -7.87
C ARG A 21 -28.38 3.32 -6.87
N CYS A 22 -27.32 3.70 -6.17
CA CYS A 22 -26.80 2.87 -5.09
C CYS A 22 -27.91 2.64 -4.06
N GLN A 23 -27.94 1.45 -3.46
CA GLN A 23 -28.79 1.22 -2.30
C GLN A 23 -28.37 2.22 -1.22
N THR A 24 -29.33 3.02 -0.73
CA THR A 24 -29.01 4.24 0.03
C THR A 24 -28.76 4.00 1.51
N ASP A 25 -29.25 2.89 2.05
CA ASP A 25 -29.08 2.57 3.47
C ASP A 25 -28.04 1.44 3.65
N PRO A 26 -26.83 1.74 4.15
CA PRO A 26 -25.81 0.73 4.42
C PRO A 26 -26.22 -0.24 5.55
N ASP A 27 -27.26 0.09 6.33
CA ASP A 27 -27.79 -0.76 7.40
C ASP A 27 -28.78 -1.81 6.89
N ASP A 28 -29.20 -1.73 5.61
CA ASP A 28 -30.05 -2.74 5.00
C ASP A 28 -29.22 -3.86 4.35
N ASP A 29 -29.80 -5.05 4.22
CA ASP A 29 -29.20 -6.14 3.47
C ASP A 29 -29.03 -5.74 1.99
N LEU A 30 -27.89 -6.09 1.41
CA LEU A 30 -27.54 -5.87 0.01
C LEU A 30 -27.51 -7.21 -0.71
N VAL A 31 -28.18 -7.31 -1.86
CA VAL A 31 -28.09 -8.50 -2.71
C VAL A 31 -27.00 -8.29 -3.74
N LEU A 32 -25.96 -9.14 -3.73
CA LEU A 32 -24.81 -9.08 -4.63
C LEU A 32 -24.76 -10.33 -5.49
N ARG A 33 -24.53 -10.17 -6.80
CA ARG A 33 -24.25 -11.31 -7.68
C ARG A 33 -22.75 -11.55 -7.79
N GLY A 34 -22.31 -12.72 -7.35
CA GLY A 34 -20.91 -13.16 -7.38
C GLY A 34 -20.44 -13.60 -8.77
N ARG A 35 -19.15 -13.95 -8.85
CA ARG A 35 -18.45 -14.40 -10.07
C ARG A 35 -19.05 -15.68 -10.68
N ASP A 36 -19.51 -16.58 -9.82
CA ASP A 36 -20.17 -17.84 -10.18
C ASP A 36 -21.65 -17.64 -10.56
N ASN A 37 -22.09 -16.38 -10.67
CA ASN A 37 -23.47 -15.98 -10.91
C ASN A 37 -24.43 -16.35 -9.74
N ALA A 38 -23.89 -16.81 -8.61
CA ALA A 38 -24.65 -16.99 -7.39
C ALA A 38 -25.07 -15.64 -6.82
N THR A 39 -26.17 -15.65 -6.09
CA THR A 39 -26.68 -14.47 -5.40
C THR A 39 -26.32 -14.61 -3.93
N HIS A 40 -25.54 -13.65 -3.44
CA HIS A 40 -25.20 -13.50 -2.03
C HIS A 40 -26.07 -12.38 -1.44
N VAL A 41 -26.60 -12.60 -0.25
CA VAL A 41 -27.12 -11.51 0.58
C VAL A 41 -25.95 -11.08 1.44
N ILE A 42 -25.68 -9.78 1.54
CA ILE A 42 -24.67 -9.11 2.36
C ILE A 42 -25.43 -8.39 3.48
N PRO A 43 -25.09 -8.55 4.77
CA PRO A 43 -25.97 -8.11 5.83
C PRO A 43 -25.89 -6.59 5.98
N GLY A 44 -26.92 -6.02 6.58
CA GLY A 44 -26.89 -4.68 7.14
C GLY A 44 -25.69 -4.45 8.07
N LEU A 45 -25.09 -3.25 8.04
CA LEU A 45 -24.04 -2.90 9.00
C LEU A 45 -24.60 -2.73 10.42
N PRO A 46 -23.87 -3.14 11.46
CA PRO A 46 -24.27 -2.90 12.84
C PRO A 46 -24.48 -1.41 13.14
N ARG A 47 -25.50 -1.10 13.94
CA ARG A 47 -25.85 0.29 14.29
C ARG A 47 -25.23 0.78 15.59
N ASN A 48 -24.87 -0.11 16.51
CA ASN A 48 -24.34 0.31 17.80
C ASN A 48 -22.83 0.59 17.66
N PRO A 49 -22.33 1.75 18.14
CA PRO A 49 -20.90 2.05 18.07
C PRO A 49 -20.00 1.01 18.75
N SER A 50 -20.47 0.34 19.81
CA SER A 50 -19.74 -0.73 20.50
C SER A 50 -19.52 -1.97 19.65
N ASP A 51 -20.33 -2.18 18.60
CA ASP A 51 -20.14 -3.29 17.67
C ASP A 51 -18.83 -3.14 16.86
N TYR A 52 -18.18 -1.97 16.94
CA TYR A 52 -16.90 -1.64 16.32
C TYR A 52 -15.74 -1.56 17.33
N ASP A 53 -15.93 -1.93 18.60
CA ASP A 53 -14.88 -1.90 19.63
C ASP A 53 -13.65 -2.74 19.23
N TYR A 54 -13.87 -3.83 18.47
CA TYR A 54 -12.81 -4.69 17.95
C TYR A 54 -11.76 -3.92 17.12
N ALA A 55 -12.17 -2.88 16.39
CA ALA A 55 -11.26 -2.09 15.55
C ALA A 55 -10.21 -1.36 16.39
N VAL A 56 -10.52 -1.08 17.66
CA VAL A 56 -9.59 -0.51 18.63
C VAL A 56 -8.85 -1.62 19.38
N GLU A 57 -9.57 -2.57 19.97
CA GLU A 57 -8.99 -3.61 20.84
C GLU A 57 -7.93 -4.45 20.12
N ARG A 58 -8.14 -4.70 18.82
CA ARG A 58 -7.25 -5.50 17.98
C ARG A 58 -6.32 -4.66 17.12
N ALA A 59 -6.38 -3.33 17.23
CA ALA A 59 -5.51 -2.46 16.44
C ALA A 59 -4.04 -2.80 16.71
N PHE A 60 -3.27 -2.94 15.64
CA PHE A 60 -1.83 -3.12 15.72
C PHE A 60 -1.16 -1.81 16.10
N VAL A 61 -0.09 -1.92 16.88
CA VAL A 61 0.76 -0.80 17.28
C VAL A 61 2.19 -1.16 16.90
N VAL A 62 2.81 -0.31 16.09
CA VAL A 62 4.23 -0.43 15.73
C VAL A 62 5.00 0.71 16.38
N LEU A 63 6.04 0.37 17.15
CA LEU A 63 6.90 1.35 17.80
C LEU A 63 8.25 1.49 17.09
N PRO A 64 8.75 2.72 16.94
CA PRO A 64 10.06 2.97 16.34
C PRO A 64 11.19 2.43 17.24
N PRO A 65 12.38 2.10 16.68
CA PRO A 65 13.48 1.51 17.44
C PRO A 65 13.93 2.33 18.65
N VAL A 66 13.85 3.66 18.56
CA VAL A 66 14.15 4.57 19.68
C VAL A 66 13.21 4.31 20.86
N CYS A 67 11.90 4.24 20.63
CA CYS A 67 10.94 3.88 21.67
C CYS A 67 11.19 2.50 22.25
N VAL A 68 11.50 1.51 21.42
CA VAL A 68 11.81 0.15 21.89
C VAL A 68 12.98 0.19 22.88
N SER A 69 14.06 0.88 22.52
CA SER A 69 15.26 1.01 23.36
C SER A 69 14.99 1.82 24.64
N GLU A 70 14.30 2.95 24.55
CA GLU A 70 14.05 3.83 25.71
C GLU A 70 13.09 3.22 26.72
N LEU A 71 12.11 2.44 26.25
CA LEU A 71 11.14 1.76 27.09
C LEU A 71 11.65 0.41 27.62
N GLY A 72 12.82 -0.06 27.15
CA GLY A 72 13.36 -1.36 27.53
C GLY A 72 12.50 -2.53 27.05
N LEU A 73 11.84 -2.36 25.90
CA LEU A 73 11.05 -3.42 25.27
C LEU A 73 11.97 -4.38 24.49
N GLU A 74 11.56 -5.64 24.41
CA GLU A 74 12.20 -6.61 23.52
C GLU A 74 11.59 -6.47 22.13
N ALA A 75 12.43 -6.28 21.11
CA ALA A 75 11.96 -6.16 19.74
C ALA A 75 11.55 -7.52 19.16
N ASP A 76 10.33 -7.61 18.68
CA ASP A 76 9.70 -8.80 18.09
C ASP A 76 9.61 -8.74 16.56
N ALA A 77 9.76 -7.56 15.94
CA ALA A 77 9.75 -7.40 14.50
C ALA A 77 11.08 -6.87 13.96
N ALA A 78 11.51 -7.40 12.81
CA ALA A 78 12.68 -6.94 12.10
C ALA A 78 12.28 -6.06 10.90
N GLY A 79 12.99 -4.95 10.73
CA GLY A 79 12.97 -4.23 9.46
C GLY A 79 13.69 -5.03 8.39
N ALA A 80 13.73 -4.48 7.20
CA ALA A 80 14.45 -5.14 6.13
C ALA A 80 15.95 -5.30 6.47
N ARG A 81 16.49 -6.47 6.13
CA ARG A 81 17.77 -7.01 6.64
C ARG A 81 18.97 -6.04 6.59
N SER A 82 19.08 -5.19 5.56
CA SER A 82 20.23 -4.27 5.41
C SER A 82 20.30 -3.15 6.48
N THR A 83 19.24 -3.01 7.27
CA THR A 83 19.05 -1.84 8.14
C THR A 83 19.38 -2.13 9.60
N GLY A 84 19.35 -3.41 10.00
CA GLY A 84 19.54 -3.84 11.39
C GLY A 84 18.49 -3.28 12.36
N ARG A 85 17.38 -2.71 11.86
CA ARG A 85 16.36 -2.09 12.69
C ARG A 85 15.44 -3.12 13.30
N ARG A 86 15.09 -2.86 14.55
CA ARG A 86 14.31 -3.74 15.41
C ARG A 86 13.16 -2.93 15.99
N PHE A 87 11.94 -3.39 15.74
CA PHE A 87 10.70 -2.74 16.12
C PHE A 87 10.02 -3.57 17.18
N TRP A 88 9.07 -2.96 17.87
CA TRP A 88 8.11 -3.68 18.70
C TRP A 88 6.74 -3.56 18.04
N VAL A 89 6.05 -4.68 17.91
CA VAL A 89 4.72 -4.79 17.32
C VAL A 89 3.82 -5.60 18.23
N GLY A 90 2.71 -5.00 18.66
CA GLY A 90 1.69 -5.69 19.44
C GLY A 90 0.29 -5.16 19.15
N ARG A 91 -0.72 -5.65 19.84
CA ARG A 91 -2.09 -5.08 19.75
C ARG A 91 -2.41 -4.21 20.95
N VAL A 92 -3.36 -3.30 20.78
CA VAL A 92 -3.91 -2.47 21.88
C VAL A 92 -4.39 -3.34 23.06
N GLY A 93 -4.99 -4.50 22.81
CA GLY A 93 -5.42 -5.42 23.86
C GLY A 93 -4.30 -6.18 24.59
N ASP A 94 -3.12 -6.31 23.98
CA ASP A 94 -2.08 -7.24 24.46
C ASP A 94 -1.17 -6.62 25.52
N ALA A 95 -1.07 -5.28 25.56
CA ALA A 95 -0.14 -4.57 26.42
C ALA A 95 -0.84 -3.73 27.50
N ALA A 96 -0.29 -3.76 28.71
CA ALA A 96 -0.60 -2.76 29.73
C ALA A 96 0.15 -1.46 29.39
N TRP A 97 -0.45 -0.63 28.53
CA TRP A 97 0.09 0.67 28.11
C TRP A 97 0.24 1.60 29.32
N THR A 98 1.42 1.64 29.92
CA THR A 98 1.73 2.45 31.11
C THR A 98 2.72 3.57 30.83
N TRP A 99 3.32 3.57 29.64
CA TRP A 99 4.30 4.55 29.21
C TRP A 99 3.67 5.75 28.54
N ARG A 100 4.45 6.83 28.43
CA ARG A 100 4.14 7.98 27.58
C ARG A 100 5.08 7.91 26.38
N LEU A 101 4.53 7.75 25.18
CA LEU A 101 5.35 7.65 23.96
C LEU A 101 5.71 8.99 23.35
N ALA A 102 5.07 10.06 23.82
CA ALA A 102 5.32 11.40 23.32
C ALA A 102 6.81 11.79 23.43
N ASP A 103 7.57 11.13 24.31
CA ASP A 103 8.98 11.42 24.55
C ASP A 103 9.93 10.69 23.58
N CYS A 104 9.49 9.60 22.93
CA CYS A 104 10.35 8.73 22.12
C CYS A 104 9.96 8.63 20.63
N ALA A 105 8.78 9.15 20.25
CA ALA A 105 8.28 9.15 18.88
C ALA A 105 8.15 10.58 18.33
N CYS A 106 8.40 10.75 17.02
CA CYS A 106 8.28 12.04 16.32
C CYS A 106 6.83 12.53 16.16
N GLY A 107 5.88 11.64 16.43
CA GLY A 107 4.47 11.77 16.15
C GLY A 107 3.83 10.41 15.89
N TRP A 108 2.59 10.43 15.43
CA TRP A 108 1.79 9.23 15.19
C TRP A 108 1.20 9.19 13.79
N VAL A 109 1.03 7.98 13.28
CA VAL A 109 0.26 7.69 12.06
C VAL A 109 -0.86 6.72 12.41
N VAL A 110 -2.11 7.10 12.15
CA VAL A 110 -3.22 6.15 12.08
C VAL A 110 -3.22 5.57 10.67
N PHE A 111 -2.93 4.28 10.52
CA PHE A 111 -2.75 3.62 9.23
C PHE A 111 -3.90 2.66 8.91
N LEU A 112 -4.64 2.93 7.84
CA LEU A 112 -5.72 2.08 7.34
C LEU A 112 -5.15 1.13 6.29
N HIS A 113 -5.07 -0.15 6.65
CA HIS A 113 -4.59 -1.18 5.74
C HIS A 113 -5.59 -1.44 4.58
N GLY A 114 -5.08 -2.00 3.47
CA GLY A 114 -5.87 -2.41 2.31
C GLY A 114 -6.72 -3.66 2.53
N SER A 115 -7.33 -4.18 1.47
CA SER A 115 -8.29 -5.30 1.51
C SER A 115 -7.69 -6.63 2.00
N GLY A 116 -6.38 -6.81 1.95
CA GLY A 116 -5.67 -7.99 2.45
C GLY A 116 -5.43 -8.02 3.97
N GLY A 117 -5.79 -6.97 4.71
CA GLY A 117 -5.42 -6.83 6.12
C GLY A 117 -4.04 -6.20 6.32
N PHE A 118 -3.53 -6.29 7.54
CA PHE A 118 -2.18 -5.84 7.93
C PHE A 118 -1.07 -6.79 7.43
N THR A 119 -1.02 -6.98 6.11
CA THR A 119 -0.18 -7.96 5.38
C THR A 119 0.58 -7.30 4.23
N TYR A 120 1.55 -8.00 3.64
CA TYR A 120 2.31 -7.53 2.46
C TYR A 120 2.86 -6.09 2.61
N ASP A 121 2.49 -5.20 1.68
CA ASP A 121 2.84 -3.79 1.68
C ASP A 121 2.29 -3.02 2.89
N ASN A 122 1.16 -3.43 3.48
CA ASN A 122 0.61 -2.75 4.66
C ASN A 122 1.54 -2.84 5.87
N TRP A 123 2.05 -4.05 6.11
CA TRP A 123 3.07 -4.31 7.12
C TRP A 123 4.31 -3.46 6.86
N ARG A 124 4.82 -3.51 5.63
CA ARG A 124 6.03 -2.78 5.22
C ARG A 124 5.85 -1.27 5.30
N TYR A 125 4.70 -0.72 4.95
CA TYR A 125 4.40 0.71 5.13
C TYR A 125 4.43 1.08 6.61
N ALA A 126 3.84 0.29 7.50
CA ALA A 126 3.87 0.58 8.93
C ALA A 126 5.31 0.55 9.47
N LEU A 127 6.12 -0.44 9.08
CA LEU A 127 7.54 -0.51 9.44
C LEU A 127 8.37 0.62 8.84
N ASP A 128 8.04 1.08 7.64
CA ASP A 128 8.71 2.20 6.96
C ASP A 128 8.34 3.55 7.61
N LEU A 129 7.10 3.72 8.06
CA LEU A 129 6.67 4.87 8.85
C LEU A 129 7.33 4.86 10.24
N ALA A 130 7.40 3.70 10.89
CA ALA A 130 8.10 3.54 12.16
C ALA A 130 9.60 3.75 12.04
N SER A 131 10.18 3.32 10.91
CA SER A 131 11.54 3.62 10.50
C SER A 131 11.82 5.12 10.36
N ALA A 132 10.80 5.94 10.05
CA ALA A 132 10.92 7.39 10.04
C ALA A 132 10.79 8.03 11.44
N GLY A 133 10.69 7.22 12.49
CA GLY A 133 10.62 7.64 13.89
C GLY A 133 9.19 7.89 14.40
N TYR A 134 8.16 7.47 13.67
CA TYR A 134 6.75 7.65 14.06
C TYR A 134 6.19 6.40 14.74
N GLY A 135 5.29 6.56 15.70
CA GLY A 135 4.44 5.44 16.11
C GLY A 135 3.36 5.19 15.06
N VAL A 136 2.97 3.93 14.86
CA VAL A 136 1.86 3.58 13.97
C VAL A 136 0.78 2.86 14.75
N LEU A 137 -0.47 3.33 14.63
CA LEU A 137 -1.67 2.64 15.06
C LEU A 137 -2.42 2.17 13.81
N ALA A 138 -2.60 0.87 13.62
CA ALA A 138 -3.33 0.32 12.49
C ALA A 138 -4.57 -0.44 12.98
N PRO A 139 -5.78 0.17 12.92
CA PRO A 139 -7.02 -0.52 13.26
C PRO A 139 -7.20 -1.80 12.44
N ASP A 140 -7.45 -2.92 13.11
CA ASP A 140 -7.64 -4.22 12.46
C ASP A 140 -9.10 -4.41 12.05
N SER A 141 -9.41 -3.95 10.85
CA SER A 141 -10.76 -4.10 10.28
C SER A 141 -11.04 -5.47 9.66
N MET A 142 -10.03 -6.34 9.58
CA MET A 142 -10.20 -7.71 9.07
C MET A 142 -10.40 -8.71 10.20
N GLY A 143 -9.93 -8.40 11.41
CA GLY A 143 -10.10 -9.25 12.58
C GLY A 143 -11.49 -9.12 13.21
N ASN A 144 -12.50 -9.85 12.71
CA ASN A 144 -13.77 -10.06 13.44
C ASN A 144 -14.52 -11.34 12.99
N ALA A 145 -14.76 -12.27 13.94
CA ALA A 145 -15.50 -13.52 13.70
C ALA A 145 -16.99 -13.32 13.34
N THR A 146 -17.54 -12.12 13.53
CA THR A 146 -18.95 -11.81 13.19
C THR A 146 -19.14 -11.13 11.82
N GLY A 147 -18.13 -11.22 10.94
CA GLY A 147 -18.44 -11.40 9.52
C GLY A 147 -18.77 -10.13 8.73
N ALA A 148 -17.76 -9.30 8.51
CA ALA A 148 -17.77 -8.47 7.32
C ALA A 148 -16.51 -8.67 6.48
N ARG A 149 -15.30 -8.81 7.02
CA ARG A 149 -14.11 -9.14 6.22
C ARG A 149 -13.14 -10.04 6.97
N TYR A 150 -13.66 -11.15 7.47
CA TYR A 150 -12.93 -11.95 8.44
C TYR A 150 -11.64 -12.56 7.87
N ARG A 151 -10.52 -12.22 8.51
CA ARG A 151 -9.33 -13.06 8.60
C ARG A 151 -9.14 -13.39 10.07
N GLU A 152 -8.86 -14.66 10.38
CA GLU A 152 -8.57 -15.05 11.75
C GLU A 152 -7.21 -14.48 12.15
N PRO A 153 -7.14 -13.55 13.13
CA PRO A 153 -5.86 -13.08 13.63
C PRO A 153 -5.10 -14.23 14.28
N VAL A 154 -3.77 -14.24 14.22
CA VAL A 154 -2.99 -15.21 15.00
C VAL A 154 -3.25 -15.01 16.49
N ASP A 155 -3.43 -16.11 17.23
CA ASP A 155 -3.72 -16.05 18.67
C ASP A 155 -2.57 -15.41 19.44
N ASP A 156 -1.34 -15.90 19.23
CA ASP A 156 -0.12 -15.35 19.82
C ASP A 156 0.71 -14.61 18.77
N LEU A 157 0.51 -13.29 18.70
CA LEU A 157 1.24 -12.42 17.79
C LEU A 157 2.73 -12.38 18.10
N ALA A 158 3.11 -12.40 19.38
CA ALA A 158 4.51 -12.34 19.78
C ALA A 158 5.25 -13.62 19.38
N GLU A 159 4.63 -14.78 19.55
CA GLU A 159 5.16 -16.06 19.08
C GLU A 159 5.29 -16.09 17.55
N SER A 160 4.26 -15.63 16.83
CA SER A 160 4.28 -15.57 15.36
C SER A 160 5.46 -14.75 14.85
N LEU A 161 5.63 -13.52 15.35
CA LEU A 161 6.71 -12.62 14.94
C LEU A 161 8.10 -13.10 15.37
N ALA A 162 8.20 -13.81 16.50
CA ALA A 162 9.47 -14.39 16.95
C ALA A 162 9.95 -15.53 16.05
N SER A 163 9.05 -16.18 15.31
CA SER A 163 9.35 -17.38 14.52
C SER A 163 9.98 -17.10 13.14
N ASP A 164 9.81 -15.89 12.58
CA ASP A 164 10.07 -15.61 11.15
C ASP A 164 11.46 -15.02 10.81
N GLY A 165 12.37 -14.90 11.78
CA GLY A 165 13.78 -14.53 11.54
C GLY A 165 13.99 -13.22 10.75
N ASP A 166 15.16 -13.03 10.14
CA ASP A 166 15.50 -11.83 9.32
C ASP A 166 14.65 -11.68 8.03
N TYR A 167 13.72 -12.60 7.79
CA TYR A 167 12.92 -12.75 6.57
C TYR A 167 11.49 -12.22 6.71
N ALA A 168 11.06 -11.99 7.96
CA ALA A 168 9.76 -11.48 8.33
C ALA A 168 9.27 -10.27 7.50
N TYR A 169 10.15 -9.28 7.26
CA TYR A 169 9.79 -8.09 6.48
C TYR A 169 9.17 -8.39 5.09
N TRP A 170 9.58 -9.50 4.46
CA TRP A 170 9.09 -9.90 3.14
C TRP A 170 7.94 -10.89 3.19
N CYS A 171 7.60 -11.45 4.34
CA CYS A 171 6.54 -12.42 4.49
C CYS A 171 5.14 -11.80 4.30
N ASP A 172 4.22 -12.65 3.85
CA ASP A 172 2.91 -12.23 3.39
C ASP A 172 1.87 -12.17 4.50
N ASP A 173 1.84 -13.16 5.39
CA ASP A 173 0.78 -13.33 6.39
C ASP A 173 1.36 -13.58 7.80
N GLU A 174 2.08 -12.61 8.36
CA GLU A 174 2.71 -12.76 9.70
C GLU A 174 1.72 -12.69 10.87
N VAL A 175 0.54 -12.10 10.64
CA VAL A 175 -0.38 -11.68 11.70
C VAL A 175 -1.78 -12.27 11.59
N TYR A 176 -2.04 -13.09 10.55
CA TYR A 176 -3.30 -13.81 10.35
C TYR A 176 -3.06 -15.28 10.06
N ALA A 177 -3.96 -16.16 10.54
CA ALA A 177 -3.90 -17.61 10.35
C ALA A 177 -4.75 -18.11 9.17
N GLY A 178 -5.39 -17.21 8.41
CA GLY A 178 -6.26 -17.58 7.30
C GLY A 178 -6.62 -16.41 6.37
N GLY A 179 -7.27 -16.73 5.25
CA GLY A 179 -7.76 -15.76 4.26
C GLY A 179 -9.25 -15.94 4.00
N CYS A 180 -9.89 -14.93 3.39
CA CYS A 180 -11.18 -15.19 2.75
C CYS A 180 -10.93 -16.04 1.50
N ALA A 181 -11.36 -17.31 1.52
CA ALA A 181 -11.24 -18.23 0.39
C ALA A 181 -12.39 -18.08 -0.64
N ALA A 182 -13.60 -17.69 -0.21
CA ALA A 182 -14.77 -17.49 -1.08
C ALA A 182 -15.91 -16.76 -0.35
N PHE A 183 -16.90 -16.27 -1.12
CA PHE A 183 -18.24 -15.91 -0.62
C PHE A 183 -19.04 -17.19 -0.31
N ASP A 184 -18.60 -18.02 0.64
CA ASP A 184 -19.29 -19.27 0.95
C ASP A 184 -20.19 -19.15 2.20
N ASP A 185 -21.33 -19.82 2.17
CA ASP A 185 -22.49 -19.56 3.05
C ASP A 185 -22.42 -20.27 4.42
N ALA A 186 -21.40 -21.10 4.67
CA ALA A 186 -21.45 -22.10 5.74
C ALA A 186 -21.25 -21.56 7.17
N ASP A 187 -20.39 -20.55 7.38
CA ASP A 187 -19.91 -20.18 8.73
C ASP A 187 -19.96 -18.67 9.03
N GLY A 188 -20.61 -17.87 8.19
CA GLY A 188 -20.72 -16.42 8.35
C GLY A 188 -19.74 -15.66 7.46
N TYR A 189 -20.33 -14.82 6.61
CA TYR A 189 -19.79 -13.72 5.82
C TYR A 189 -18.28 -13.51 5.70
N PRO A 190 -17.84 -13.23 4.46
CA PRO A 190 -17.19 -11.93 4.29
C PRO A 190 -17.64 -11.17 3.03
N LEU A 191 -17.70 -9.84 3.14
CA LEU A 191 -17.34 -8.85 2.12
C LEU A 191 -15.93 -9.16 1.59
N CYS A 192 -15.74 -10.30 0.92
CA CYS A 192 -14.47 -10.62 0.31
C CYS A 192 -14.18 -9.62 -0.81
N PHE A 193 -12.96 -9.13 -0.84
CA PHE A 193 -12.54 -8.30 -1.94
C PHE A 193 -12.60 -9.11 -3.24
N SER A 194 -13.30 -8.57 -4.25
CA SER A 194 -13.30 -9.12 -5.61
C SER A 194 -12.43 -8.26 -6.51
N SER A 195 -11.62 -8.93 -7.32
CA SER A 195 -10.77 -8.36 -8.36
C SER A 195 -11.33 -8.59 -9.77
N ASP A 196 -12.52 -9.19 -9.89
CA ASP A 196 -13.07 -9.59 -11.19
C ASP A 196 -13.78 -8.42 -11.89
N GLY A 197 -13.06 -7.76 -12.80
CA GLY A 197 -13.57 -6.62 -13.56
C GLY A 197 -14.76 -6.95 -14.46
N ASP A 198 -14.87 -8.19 -14.96
CA ASP A 198 -16.00 -8.60 -15.80
C ASP A 198 -17.26 -8.78 -14.95
N ALA A 199 -17.13 -9.40 -13.78
CA ALA A 199 -18.24 -9.53 -12.83
C ALA A 199 -18.72 -8.15 -12.35
N ILE A 200 -17.79 -7.23 -12.07
CA ILE A 200 -18.13 -5.86 -11.67
C ILE A 200 -18.83 -5.11 -12.80
N ALA A 201 -18.32 -5.21 -14.03
CA ALA A 201 -18.91 -4.58 -15.20
C ALA A 201 -20.30 -5.16 -15.56
N ALA A 202 -20.58 -6.42 -15.20
CA ALA A 202 -21.84 -7.09 -15.47
C ALA A 202 -22.98 -6.66 -14.51
N ASP A 203 -22.66 -6.28 -13.27
CA ASP A 203 -23.65 -5.79 -12.28
C ASP A 203 -23.13 -4.58 -11.47
N PRO A 204 -22.86 -3.46 -12.14
CA PRO A 204 -22.09 -2.40 -11.53
C PRO A 204 -22.85 -1.62 -10.44
N GLU A 205 -24.18 -1.64 -10.44
CA GLU A 205 -25.00 -1.03 -9.37
C GLU A 205 -24.84 -1.78 -8.04
N SER A 206 -24.91 -3.11 -8.06
CA SER A 206 -24.74 -3.95 -6.86
C SER A 206 -23.31 -3.84 -6.33
N TRP A 207 -22.30 -3.89 -7.22
CA TRP A 207 -20.90 -3.74 -6.83
C TRP A 207 -20.56 -2.34 -6.30
N ALA A 208 -21.11 -1.28 -6.91
CA ALA A 208 -20.98 0.08 -6.38
C ALA A 208 -21.58 0.18 -4.96
N SER A 209 -22.77 -0.38 -4.75
CA SER A 209 -23.43 -0.42 -3.44
C SER A 209 -22.63 -1.24 -2.42
N TYR A 210 -22.01 -2.33 -2.86
CA TYR A 210 -21.14 -3.16 -2.05
C TYR A 210 -19.91 -2.40 -1.56
N TYR A 211 -19.16 -1.73 -2.45
CA TYR A 211 -18.00 -0.94 -2.04
C TYR A 211 -18.39 0.30 -1.23
N ALA A 212 -19.60 0.85 -1.44
CA ALA A 212 -20.14 1.89 -0.58
C ALA A 212 -20.38 1.39 0.85
N LYS A 213 -20.94 0.18 1.00
CA LYS A 213 -21.11 -0.49 2.30
C LYS A 213 -19.76 -0.78 2.96
N VAL A 214 -18.75 -1.22 2.19
CA VAL A 214 -17.36 -1.38 2.67
C VAL A 214 -16.80 -0.06 3.19
N TYR A 215 -16.93 1.04 2.44
CA TYR A 215 -16.51 2.36 2.90
C TYR A 215 -17.19 2.73 4.21
N GLU A 216 -18.51 2.55 4.32
CA GLU A 216 -19.25 2.90 5.52
C GLU A 216 -18.82 2.08 6.74
N LEU A 217 -18.57 0.77 6.57
CA LEU A 217 -18.01 -0.08 7.61
C LEU A 217 -16.70 0.51 8.14
N ARG A 218 -15.74 0.75 7.24
CA ARG A 218 -14.43 1.29 7.59
C ARG A 218 -14.51 2.71 8.17
N ARG A 219 -15.48 3.52 7.70
CA ARG A 219 -15.76 4.86 8.22
C ARG A 219 -16.23 4.79 9.67
N ARG A 220 -17.13 3.86 10.01
CA ARG A 220 -17.63 3.65 11.39
C ARG A 220 -16.55 3.13 12.33
N GLU A 221 -15.71 2.21 11.87
CA GLU A 221 -14.53 1.75 12.61
C GLU A 221 -13.57 2.91 12.92
N LEU A 222 -13.25 3.74 11.91
CA LEU A 222 -12.36 4.88 12.13
C LEU A 222 -13.02 5.93 13.04
N SER A 223 -14.31 6.19 12.91
CA SER A 223 -15.04 7.03 13.88
C SER A 223 -14.92 6.49 15.30
N ARG A 224 -15.03 5.16 15.48
CA ARG A 224 -14.86 4.53 16.80
C ARG A 224 -13.44 4.69 17.36
N VAL A 225 -12.42 4.61 16.49
CA VAL A 225 -11.02 4.88 16.84
C VAL A 225 -10.83 6.34 17.25
N VAL A 226 -11.42 7.30 16.52
CA VAL A 226 -11.38 8.72 16.88
C VAL A 226 -12.01 8.95 18.26
N ASP A 227 -13.17 8.34 18.54
CA ASP A 227 -13.82 8.44 19.85
C ASP A 227 -12.92 7.89 20.98
N TRP A 228 -12.22 6.79 20.73
CA TRP A 228 -11.27 6.21 21.70
C TRP A 228 -10.05 7.10 21.94
N LEU A 229 -9.48 7.67 20.87
CA LEU A 229 -8.35 8.60 20.94
C LEU A 229 -8.71 9.87 21.70
N GLU A 230 -9.82 10.52 21.33
CA GLU A 230 -10.25 11.78 21.93
C GLU A 230 -10.64 11.62 23.40
N ALA A 231 -11.24 10.48 23.77
CA ALA A 231 -11.58 10.19 25.16
C ALA A 231 -10.34 10.01 26.06
N SER A 232 -9.12 9.98 25.49
CA SER A 232 -7.87 9.65 26.19
C SER A 232 -8.04 8.38 27.04
N ALA A 233 -8.63 7.33 26.46
CA ALA A 233 -9.04 6.11 27.17
C ALA A 233 -7.87 5.27 27.76
N GLY A 234 -6.64 5.79 27.70
CA GLY A 234 -5.45 5.22 28.31
C GLY A 234 -4.18 5.98 27.87
N PRO A 235 -3.01 5.64 28.43
CA PRO A 235 -1.75 6.31 28.11
C PRO A 235 -1.35 6.25 26.63
N LEU A 236 -1.67 5.15 25.92
CA LEU A 236 -1.45 5.06 24.48
C LEU A 236 -2.33 6.05 23.71
N ALA A 237 -3.65 6.02 23.93
CA ALA A 237 -4.59 6.93 23.28
C ALA A 237 -4.22 8.40 23.52
N ASP A 238 -3.88 8.74 24.77
CA ASP A 238 -3.41 10.08 25.15
C ASP A 238 -2.14 10.47 24.41
N SER A 239 -1.15 9.56 24.32
CA SER A 239 0.10 9.80 23.59
C SER A 239 -0.12 10.05 22.10
N ILE A 240 -1.08 9.36 21.48
CA ILE A 240 -1.43 9.52 20.06
C ILE A 240 -2.14 10.86 19.84
N TRP A 241 -3.18 11.12 20.62
CA TRP A 241 -4.06 12.28 20.41
C TRP A 241 -3.37 13.61 20.69
N THR A 242 -2.50 13.62 21.70
CA THR A 242 -1.76 14.82 22.14
C THR A 242 -0.43 15.01 21.39
N ALA A 243 -0.04 14.09 20.51
CA ALA A 243 1.18 14.20 19.73
C ALA A 243 1.25 15.52 18.95
N ASP A 244 2.46 16.07 18.83
CA ASP A 244 2.72 17.30 18.06
C ASP A 244 2.40 17.10 16.57
N LYS A 245 2.62 15.87 16.07
CA LYS A 245 2.29 15.47 14.71
C LYS A 245 1.42 14.23 14.71
N LEU A 246 0.26 14.33 14.08
CA LEU A 246 -0.65 13.22 13.83
C LEU A 246 -0.96 13.15 12.33
N PHE A 247 -0.82 11.97 11.75
CA PHE A 247 -1.13 11.71 10.34
C PHE A 247 -2.20 10.64 10.24
N LEU A 248 -3.02 10.73 9.19
CA LEU A 248 -3.86 9.63 8.76
C LEU A 248 -3.31 9.12 7.43
N ALA A 249 -3.13 7.82 7.34
CA ALA A 249 -2.57 7.16 6.17
C ALA A 249 -3.45 5.97 5.77
N GLY A 250 -3.39 5.58 4.51
CA GLY A 250 -3.98 4.31 4.10
C GLY A 250 -3.49 3.83 2.75
N SER A 251 -3.60 2.53 2.51
CA SER A 251 -3.23 1.91 1.23
C SER A 251 -4.43 1.26 0.55
N SER A 252 -4.50 1.29 -0.79
CA SER A 252 -5.54 0.60 -1.56
C SER A 252 -6.94 0.97 -1.05
N GLU A 253 -7.74 0.00 -0.58
CA GLU A 253 -9.01 0.26 0.09
C GLU A 253 -8.90 1.18 1.31
N GLY A 254 -7.90 0.99 2.17
CA GLY A 254 -7.63 1.89 3.29
C GLY A 254 -7.23 3.30 2.80
N GLY A 255 -6.60 3.41 1.63
CA GLY A 255 -6.34 4.68 0.95
C GLY A 255 -7.63 5.35 0.45
N MET A 256 -8.59 4.56 -0.02
CA MET A 256 -9.95 5.04 -0.32
C MET A 256 -10.64 5.58 0.94
N VAL A 257 -10.53 4.90 2.08
CA VAL A 257 -11.13 5.38 3.34
C VAL A 257 -10.40 6.65 3.83
N ALA A 258 -9.07 6.61 3.93
CA ALA A 258 -8.25 7.72 4.45
C ALA A 258 -8.41 9.00 3.62
N SER A 259 -8.56 8.87 2.30
CA SER A 259 -8.75 10.02 1.41
C SER A 259 -10.14 10.63 1.50
N ARG A 260 -11.18 9.84 1.83
CA ARG A 260 -12.58 10.29 1.83
C ARG A 260 -13.08 10.70 3.22
N PHE A 261 -12.68 9.96 4.26
CA PHE A 261 -13.15 10.14 5.63
C PHE A 261 -12.96 11.58 6.11
N TYR A 262 -13.99 12.12 6.76
CA TYR A 262 -13.90 13.41 7.45
C TYR A 262 -14.50 13.33 8.85
N ASP A 263 -13.79 13.93 9.80
CA ASP A 263 -14.22 14.14 11.18
C ASP A 263 -13.50 15.40 11.66
N ASP A 264 -14.26 16.44 12.04
CA ASP A 264 -13.72 17.75 12.44
C ASP A 264 -12.68 17.64 13.55
N ARG A 265 -12.87 16.70 14.50
CA ARG A 265 -11.99 16.53 15.66
C ARG A 265 -10.66 15.97 15.23
N LEU A 266 -10.68 14.89 14.42
CA LEU A 266 -9.44 14.31 13.88
C LEU A 266 -8.75 15.29 12.92
N HIS A 267 -9.49 15.85 11.96
CA HIS A 267 -8.92 16.72 10.92
C HIS A 267 -8.38 18.03 11.48
N GLY A 268 -8.94 18.53 12.58
CA GLY A 268 -8.37 19.65 13.34
C GLY A 268 -7.03 19.34 14.00
N ARG A 269 -6.62 18.06 14.09
CA ARG A 269 -5.34 17.60 14.65
C ARG A 269 -4.34 17.14 13.59
N LEU A 270 -4.79 16.83 12.37
CA LEU A 270 -3.93 16.25 11.34
C LEU A 270 -2.86 17.23 10.85
N SER A 271 -1.62 16.74 10.83
CA SER A 271 -0.47 17.35 10.16
C SER A 271 -0.44 17.04 8.66
N GLY A 272 -1.08 15.94 8.23
CA GLY A 272 -1.20 15.59 6.83
C GLY A 272 -1.89 14.24 6.60
N LEU A 273 -2.14 13.93 5.33
CA LEU A 273 -2.70 12.68 4.84
C LEU A 273 -1.73 11.99 3.88
N LEU A 274 -1.57 10.67 4.03
CA LEU A 274 -0.79 9.83 3.12
C LEU A 274 -1.67 8.77 2.48
N VAL A 275 -1.66 8.68 1.15
CA VAL A 275 -2.44 7.72 0.40
C VAL A 275 -1.50 6.91 -0.48
N PHE A 276 -1.52 5.59 -0.31
CA PHE A 276 -0.73 4.66 -1.09
C PHE A 276 -1.64 3.84 -2.00
N GLN A 277 -1.24 3.60 -3.26
CA GLN A 277 -1.91 2.65 -4.18
C GLN A 277 -3.41 2.92 -4.38
N TRP A 278 -3.79 4.18 -4.41
CA TRP A 278 -5.17 4.58 -4.67
C TRP A 278 -5.16 5.87 -5.49
N SER A 279 -5.87 5.87 -6.62
CA SER A 279 -5.84 6.97 -7.57
C SER A 279 -6.74 8.14 -7.19
N CYS A 280 -7.53 8.05 -6.12
CA CYS A 280 -8.47 9.11 -5.71
C CYS A 280 -9.43 9.57 -6.84
N GLU A 281 -9.76 8.67 -7.76
CA GLU A 281 -10.66 8.96 -8.88
C GLU A 281 -12.03 8.31 -8.68
N ARG A 282 -13.01 8.76 -9.48
CA ARG A 282 -14.23 7.99 -9.68
C ARG A 282 -13.86 6.63 -10.26
N ASN A 283 -14.25 5.57 -9.58
CA ASN A 283 -14.22 4.20 -10.08
C ASN A 283 -15.25 3.36 -9.31
N TYR A 284 -15.24 2.04 -9.53
CA TYR A 284 -16.16 1.10 -8.88
C TYR A 284 -16.08 1.07 -7.34
N PHE A 285 -14.94 1.44 -6.74
CA PHE A 285 -14.80 1.61 -5.28
C PHE A 285 -15.46 2.89 -4.75
N ALA A 286 -15.49 3.94 -5.58
CA ALA A 286 -16.00 5.26 -5.23
C ALA A 286 -17.05 5.72 -6.25
N ALA A 287 -18.10 4.92 -6.40
CA ALA A 287 -19.21 5.19 -7.31
C ALA A 287 -20.44 5.80 -6.62
N CYS A 288 -20.57 5.60 -5.31
CA CYS A 288 -21.70 6.05 -4.48
C CYS A 288 -21.28 7.17 -3.51
N GLY A 289 -21.91 8.33 -3.63
CA GLY A 289 -21.61 9.51 -2.83
C GLY A 289 -22.88 10.23 -2.39
N ALA A 290 -22.75 11.09 -1.39
CA ALA A 290 -23.84 11.94 -0.94
C ALA A 290 -24.24 12.97 -2.02
N ALA A 291 -25.43 13.55 -1.90
CA ALA A 291 -25.89 14.59 -2.84
C ALA A 291 -25.00 15.86 -2.84
N GLU A 292 -24.24 16.07 -1.76
CA GLU A 292 -23.51 17.30 -1.47
C GLU A 292 -22.03 17.26 -1.88
N ALA A 293 -21.45 16.08 -2.10
CA ALA A 293 -20.07 15.89 -2.55
C ALA A 293 -19.94 14.66 -3.44
N PRO A 294 -19.12 14.69 -4.51
CA PRO A 294 -18.88 13.50 -5.31
C PRO A 294 -18.29 12.37 -4.44
N PRO A 295 -18.59 11.09 -4.73
CA PRO A 295 -18.14 9.95 -3.94
C PRO A 295 -16.64 9.90 -3.65
N TRP A 296 -15.84 10.40 -4.60
CA TRP A 296 -14.38 10.44 -4.56
C TRP A 296 -13.84 11.78 -4.03
N ALA A 297 -14.70 12.63 -3.46
CA ALA A 297 -14.27 13.88 -2.84
C ALA A 297 -13.30 13.59 -1.69
N ILE A 298 -12.20 14.34 -1.69
CA ILE A 298 -11.19 14.26 -0.64
C ILE A 298 -11.75 14.90 0.64
N CYS A 299 -11.72 14.16 1.74
CA CYS A 299 -12.22 14.52 3.07
C CYS A 299 -13.65 15.11 2.99
N GLU A 300 -14.52 14.45 2.23
CA GLU A 300 -15.90 14.86 1.94
C GLU A 300 -16.04 16.31 1.42
N GLY A 301 -14.97 16.87 0.84
CA GLY A 301 -14.92 18.25 0.36
C GLY A 301 -14.48 19.29 1.40
N ALA A 302 -14.10 18.88 2.62
CA ALA A 302 -13.73 19.77 3.72
C ALA A 302 -12.25 19.66 4.13
N CYS A 303 -11.39 19.14 3.25
CA CYS A 303 -10.00 18.88 3.63
C CYS A 303 -9.16 20.15 3.73
N ASP A 304 -8.57 20.45 4.89
CA ASP A 304 -7.52 21.47 5.04
C ASP A 304 -6.13 20.83 5.31
N ALA A 305 -6.02 19.49 5.37
CA ALA A 305 -4.73 18.84 5.59
C ALA A 305 -3.87 18.84 4.31
N PRO A 306 -2.53 18.92 4.41
CA PRO A 306 -1.64 18.59 3.31
C PRO A 306 -1.76 17.12 2.93
N ILE A 307 -1.56 16.77 1.66
CA ILE A 307 -1.80 15.41 1.15
C ILE A 307 -0.63 14.93 0.29
N LEU A 308 -0.18 13.71 0.52
CA LEU A 308 0.70 12.96 -0.36
C LEU A 308 -0.05 11.73 -0.90
N VAL A 309 -0.09 11.59 -2.23
CA VAL A 309 -0.57 10.38 -2.90
C VAL A 309 0.59 9.74 -3.64
N LEU A 310 0.87 8.47 -3.39
CA LEU A 310 1.83 7.64 -4.11
C LEU A 310 1.06 6.55 -4.86
N GLU A 311 1.18 6.51 -6.18
CA GLU A 311 0.38 5.63 -7.03
C GLU A 311 1.21 4.96 -8.12
N ALA A 312 0.83 3.74 -8.45
CA ALA A 312 1.51 2.91 -9.43
C ALA A 312 0.95 3.19 -10.84
N ALA A 313 1.82 3.49 -11.80
CA ALA A 313 1.43 3.81 -13.18
C ALA A 313 0.75 2.64 -13.91
N ARG A 314 1.03 1.41 -13.48
CA ARG A 314 0.49 0.15 -14.02
C ARG A 314 -0.14 -0.70 -12.92
N ASP A 315 -0.74 -0.03 -11.94
CA ASP A 315 -1.52 -0.71 -10.91
C ASP A 315 -2.67 -1.52 -11.56
N PRO A 316 -2.75 -2.85 -11.32
CA PRO A 316 -3.74 -3.72 -11.97
C PRO A 316 -5.17 -3.49 -11.46
N PHE A 317 -5.36 -2.69 -10.41
CA PHE A 317 -6.68 -2.35 -9.88
C PHE A 317 -7.09 -0.93 -10.24
N PHE A 318 -6.21 0.04 -10.08
CA PHE A 318 -6.59 1.46 -10.05
C PHE A 318 -5.95 2.33 -11.13
N SER A 319 -5.02 1.79 -11.92
CA SER A 319 -4.43 2.57 -13.02
C SER A 319 -5.40 2.73 -14.18
N LYS A 320 -5.07 3.58 -15.14
CA LYS A 320 -5.91 3.80 -16.33
C LYS A 320 -5.76 2.75 -17.43
N ASN A 321 -4.78 1.86 -17.33
CA ASN A 321 -4.47 0.88 -18.36
C ASN A 321 -4.55 -0.53 -17.77
N ASP A 322 -5.21 -1.44 -18.48
CA ASP A 322 -5.18 -2.88 -18.18
C ASP A 322 -5.50 -3.20 -16.71
N SER A 323 -6.43 -2.44 -16.12
CA SER A 323 -6.81 -2.54 -14.71
C SER A 323 -8.30 -2.82 -14.55
N VAL A 324 -8.69 -3.32 -13.37
CA VAL A 324 -10.10 -3.50 -13.01
C VAL A 324 -10.87 -2.19 -13.17
N ALA A 325 -10.36 -1.09 -12.62
CA ALA A 325 -11.03 0.20 -12.70
C ALA A 325 -11.15 0.70 -14.15
N ALA A 326 -10.15 0.47 -15.00
CA ALA A 326 -10.19 0.87 -16.40
C ALA A 326 -11.23 0.06 -17.19
N THR A 327 -11.33 -1.25 -16.94
CA THR A 327 -12.35 -2.13 -17.52
C THR A 327 -13.75 -1.66 -17.16
N VAL A 328 -14.00 -1.43 -15.87
CA VAL A 328 -15.33 -0.97 -15.40
C VAL A 328 -15.66 0.42 -15.92
N ALA A 329 -14.69 1.34 -15.93
CA ALA A 329 -14.88 2.68 -16.49
C ALA A 329 -15.27 2.65 -17.97
N ALA A 330 -14.61 1.78 -18.76
CA ALA A 330 -14.93 1.60 -20.17
C ALA A 330 -16.33 1.03 -20.38
N ALA A 331 -16.74 0.05 -19.56
CA ALA A 331 -18.10 -0.51 -19.60
C ALA A 331 -19.17 0.56 -19.28
N GLU A 332 -18.86 1.51 -18.40
CA GLU A 332 -19.71 2.66 -18.07
C GLU A 332 -19.65 3.82 -19.09
N GLY A 333 -18.70 3.79 -20.02
CA GLY A 333 -18.52 4.85 -21.02
C GLY A 333 -17.76 6.09 -20.56
N TYR A 334 -16.86 5.97 -19.58
CA TYR A 334 -15.88 7.01 -19.24
C TYR A 334 -14.43 6.48 -19.21
N ALA A 335 -13.47 7.37 -19.00
CA ALA A 335 -12.04 7.02 -18.94
C ALA A 335 -11.42 7.57 -17.65
N LEU A 336 -10.51 6.80 -17.06
CA LEU A 336 -9.71 7.21 -15.92
C LEU A 336 -8.53 8.08 -16.36
N ALA A 337 -8.15 9.05 -15.51
CA ALA A 337 -6.92 9.80 -15.69
C ALA A 337 -5.68 8.98 -15.31
N GLY A 338 -5.84 8.00 -14.43
CA GLY A 338 -4.77 7.19 -13.84
C GLY A 338 -3.88 8.02 -12.93
N SER A 339 -4.46 9.05 -12.30
CA SER A 339 -3.77 9.90 -11.33
C SER A 339 -4.74 10.65 -10.43
N ALA A 340 -4.36 10.80 -9.15
CA ALA A 340 -5.07 11.62 -8.17
C ALA A 340 -5.00 13.13 -8.43
N TRP A 341 -4.12 13.60 -9.32
CA TRP A 341 -3.86 15.03 -9.47
C TRP A 341 -5.12 15.88 -9.69
N ALA A 342 -6.04 15.44 -10.55
CA ALA A 342 -7.24 16.22 -10.88
C ALA A 342 -8.18 16.37 -9.67
N THR A 343 -8.36 15.29 -8.91
CA THR A 343 -9.16 15.32 -7.68
C THR A 343 -8.51 16.19 -6.62
N LEU A 344 -7.18 16.07 -6.44
CA LEU A 344 -6.42 16.87 -5.47
C LEU A 344 -6.45 18.37 -5.81
N GLU A 345 -6.31 18.74 -7.08
CA GLU A 345 -6.37 20.14 -7.52
C GLU A 345 -7.76 20.75 -7.28
N GLY A 346 -8.82 19.94 -7.38
CA GLY A 346 -10.19 20.33 -7.06
C GLY A 346 -10.54 20.31 -5.57
N SER A 347 -9.73 19.67 -4.73
CA SER A 347 -9.95 19.57 -3.28
C SER A 347 -9.61 20.87 -2.55
N ASP A 348 -10.02 21.02 -1.28
CA ASP A 348 -9.67 22.17 -0.45
C ASP A 348 -8.32 22.07 0.28
N ALA A 349 -7.56 21.01 0.04
CA ALA A 349 -6.27 20.78 0.70
C ALA A 349 -5.34 22.00 0.63
N ARG A 350 -4.64 22.31 1.73
CA ARG A 350 -3.63 23.39 1.78
C ARG A 350 -2.56 23.20 0.72
N ARG A 351 -2.14 21.95 0.53
CA ARG A 351 -1.18 21.51 -0.48
C ARG A 351 -1.35 20.04 -0.73
N ALA A 352 -1.25 19.61 -1.98
CA ALA A 352 -1.26 18.21 -2.35
C ALA A 352 -0.12 17.87 -3.30
N THR A 353 0.37 16.64 -3.22
CA THR A 353 1.33 16.08 -4.17
C THR A 353 0.89 14.69 -4.58
N SER A 354 0.76 14.46 -5.88
CA SER A 354 0.62 13.12 -6.47
C SER A 354 1.96 12.71 -7.09
N VAL A 355 2.39 11.48 -6.80
CA VAL A 355 3.59 10.86 -7.36
C VAL A 355 3.18 9.58 -8.05
N VAL A 356 3.39 9.53 -9.36
CA VAL A 356 3.13 8.36 -10.20
C VAL A 356 4.44 7.59 -10.42
N LEU A 357 4.46 6.34 -9.98
CA LEU A 357 5.62 5.45 -10.05
C LEU A 357 5.52 4.53 -11.28
N PRO A 358 6.50 4.51 -12.19
CA PRO A 358 6.46 3.74 -13.44
C PRO A 358 6.61 2.21 -13.25
N GLN A 359 6.88 1.74 -12.03
CA GLN A 359 7.01 0.33 -11.61
C GLN A 359 7.99 -0.54 -12.43
N ARG A 360 8.93 0.06 -13.17
CA ARG A 360 9.99 -0.65 -13.93
C ARG A 360 9.49 -1.85 -14.78
N GLY A 361 8.25 -1.79 -15.26
CA GLY A 361 7.64 -2.85 -16.06
C GLY A 361 6.82 -3.89 -15.28
N LEU A 362 6.83 -3.86 -13.95
CA LEU A 362 5.95 -4.69 -13.12
C LEU A 362 4.55 -4.08 -13.05
N ALA A 363 3.53 -4.84 -13.41
CA ALA A 363 2.13 -4.49 -13.18
C ALA A 363 1.70 -5.07 -11.82
N ALA A 364 2.20 -4.48 -10.73
CA ALA A 364 1.96 -4.98 -9.36
C ALA A 364 1.03 -4.05 -8.59
N HIS A 365 0.16 -4.62 -7.76
CA HIS A 365 -0.55 -3.85 -6.73
C HIS A 365 0.32 -3.80 -5.48
N GLY A 366 1.36 -2.97 -5.56
CA GLY A 366 2.50 -3.00 -4.68
C GLY A 366 3.44 -1.84 -5.00
N LEU A 367 3.89 -1.05 -4.01
CA LEU A 367 4.91 -0.02 -4.19
C LEU A 367 6.21 -0.40 -3.48
N THR A 368 6.15 -1.16 -2.38
CA THR A 368 7.37 -1.43 -1.60
C THR A 368 8.35 -2.38 -2.30
N GLY A 369 7.83 -3.34 -3.06
CA GLY A 369 8.62 -4.25 -3.89
C GLY A 369 9.30 -3.54 -5.08
N PRO A 370 8.56 -2.89 -5.98
CA PRO A 370 9.15 -2.28 -7.19
C PRO A 370 9.77 -0.89 -6.93
N SER A 371 9.41 -0.21 -5.85
CA SER A 371 9.77 1.18 -5.62
C SER A 371 9.95 1.58 -4.14
N GLY A 372 10.42 0.64 -3.32
CA GLY A 372 10.47 0.81 -1.87
C GLY A 372 11.29 2.02 -1.42
N ASN A 373 12.45 2.29 -2.02
CA ASN A 373 13.29 3.40 -1.57
C ASN A 373 12.62 4.74 -1.86
N LEU A 374 12.05 4.90 -3.06
CA LEU A 374 11.35 6.13 -3.40
C LEU A 374 10.15 6.35 -2.49
N VAL A 375 9.39 5.30 -2.20
CA VAL A 375 8.24 5.38 -1.28
C VAL A 375 8.68 5.85 0.10
N ARG A 376 9.73 5.23 0.66
CA ARG A 376 10.30 5.63 1.96
C ARG A 376 10.76 7.08 1.96
N ALA A 377 11.53 7.49 0.95
CA ALA A 377 12.04 8.84 0.84
C ALA A 377 10.90 9.87 0.73
N ALA A 378 9.85 9.57 -0.05
CA ALA A 378 8.69 10.44 -0.19
C ALA A 378 7.87 10.55 1.10
N ALA A 379 7.56 9.41 1.73
CA ALA A 379 6.84 9.38 2.99
C ALA A 379 7.62 10.10 4.10
N ALA A 380 8.91 9.82 4.27
CA ALA A 380 9.75 10.47 5.28
C ALA A 380 9.87 11.98 5.04
N ALA A 381 10.05 12.42 3.79
CA ALA A 381 10.09 13.84 3.44
C ALA A 381 8.77 14.55 3.79
N PHE A 382 7.64 13.91 3.52
CA PHE A 382 6.32 14.45 3.81
C PHE A 382 6.02 14.49 5.31
N LEU A 383 6.29 13.42 6.06
CA LEU A 383 6.13 13.38 7.52
C LEU A 383 6.96 14.47 8.21
N ARG A 384 8.16 14.73 7.67
CA ARG A 384 9.05 15.79 8.14
C ARG A 384 8.43 17.17 8.01
N ASP A 385 8.03 17.53 6.78
CA ASP A 385 7.43 18.83 6.47
C ASP A 385 6.34 18.66 5.40
N PRO A 386 5.07 18.51 5.81
CA PRO A 386 3.97 18.24 4.88
C PRO A 386 3.66 19.40 3.92
N LEU A 387 4.15 20.61 4.22
CA LEU A 387 3.93 21.81 3.40
C LEU A 387 5.10 22.10 2.46
N ALA A 388 6.27 21.52 2.72
CA ALA A 388 7.44 21.65 1.86
C ALA A 388 7.17 21.03 0.47
N PRO A 389 7.64 21.66 -0.61
CA PRO A 389 7.67 21.01 -1.91
C PRO A 389 8.52 19.73 -1.85
N LEU A 390 8.00 18.63 -2.39
CA LEU A 390 8.78 17.40 -2.60
C LEU A 390 9.89 17.57 -3.66
N GLU A 391 9.94 18.71 -4.37
CA GLU A 391 11.00 19.00 -5.35
C GLU A 391 12.40 19.00 -4.75
N THR A 392 12.54 19.42 -3.49
CA THR A 392 13.85 19.50 -2.84
C THR A 392 14.42 18.11 -2.54
N PRO A 393 13.67 17.18 -1.92
CA PRO A 393 14.15 15.82 -1.69
C PRO A 393 14.06 14.88 -2.90
N LEU A 394 13.09 15.07 -3.81
CA LEU A 394 12.79 14.12 -4.89
C LEU A 394 12.87 14.72 -6.29
N GLY A 395 12.86 16.05 -6.45
CA GLY A 395 12.64 16.73 -7.72
C GLY A 395 13.81 16.70 -8.72
N PRO A 396 13.73 17.55 -9.77
CA PRO A 396 14.71 17.57 -10.87
C PRO A 396 16.15 17.83 -10.42
N ALA A 397 16.34 18.56 -9.32
CA ALA A 397 17.66 18.82 -8.73
C ALA A 397 18.31 17.53 -8.17
N ALA A 398 17.49 16.57 -7.73
CA ALA A 398 17.95 15.23 -7.34
C ALA A 398 18.03 14.27 -8.55
N GLY A 399 17.54 14.67 -9.73
CA GLY A 399 17.55 13.88 -10.97
C GLY A 399 16.53 12.73 -11.01
N LEU A 400 15.67 12.61 -10.00
CA LEU A 400 14.85 11.41 -9.77
C LEU A 400 13.40 11.59 -10.20
N CYS A 401 12.82 12.77 -9.94
CA CYS A 401 11.47 13.08 -10.34
C CYS A 401 11.40 14.23 -11.34
N ARG A 402 10.46 14.08 -12.28
CA ARG A 402 10.06 15.14 -13.20
C ARG A 402 8.64 15.57 -12.83
N ARG A 403 8.46 16.85 -12.51
CA ARG A 403 7.13 17.44 -12.39
C ARG A 403 6.42 17.36 -13.76
N THR A 404 5.27 16.72 -13.81
CA THR A 404 4.45 16.58 -15.03
C THR A 404 3.30 17.57 -15.06
N ARG A 405 2.78 17.97 -13.90
CA ARG A 405 1.73 18.99 -13.76
C ARG A 405 2.01 19.88 -12.56
N ALA A 406 1.74 21.17 -12.74
CA ALA A 406 1.76 22.17 -11.67
C ALA A 406 0.35 22.72 -11.52
N GLY A 407 -0.17 22.72 -10.31
CA GLY A 407 -1.49 23.22 -9.96
C GLY A 407 -1.42 24.35 -8.95
N ARG A 408 -2.59 24.92 -8.62
CA ARG A 408 -2.70 25.88 -7.54
C ARG A 408 -2.60 25.18 -6.18
N ARG A 409 -3.17 23.98 -6.08
CA ARG A 409 -3.23 23.19 -4.84
C ARG A 409 -2.43 21.91 -4.95
N ALA A 410 -2.36 21.30 -6.14
CA ALA A 410 -1.71 20.02 -6.35
C ALA A 410 -0.58 20.06 -7.39
N ASP A 411 0.54 19.41 -7.07
CA ASP A 411 1.59 19.09 -8.04
C ASP A 411 1.54 17.59 -8.40
N GLU A 412 1.89 17.25 -9.64
CA GLU A 412 2.07 15.85 -10.09
C GLU A 412 3.51 15.62 -10.49
N PHE A 413 4.07 14.50 -10.04
CA PHE A 413 5.41 14.05 -10.38
C PHE A 413 5.39 12.64 -10.97
N VAL A 414 6.29 12.39 -11.91
CA VAL A 414 6.68 11.04 -12.31
C VAL A 414 8.12 10.84 -11.87
N CYS A 415 8.36 9.78 -11.11
CA CYS A 415 9.64 9.53 -10.46
C CYS A 415 10.26 8.21 -10.90
N ALA A 416 11.57 8.15 -11.00
CA ALA A 416 12.32 6.90 -11.10
C ALA A 416 12.59 6.34 -9.70
N GLU A 417 12.63 5.02 -9.58
CA GLU A 417 13.02 4.37 -8.33
C GLU A 417 14.49 4.68 -7.97
N LEU A 418 14.77 4.79 -6.68
CA LEU A 418 16.10 5.10 -6.14
C LEU A 418 16.98 3.84 -6.10
N GLY A 419 18.10 3.86 -6.83
CA GLY A 419 19.06 2.76 -6.85
C GLY A 419 18.72 1.67 -7.87
N ALA A 420 19.66 0.75 -8.12
CA ALA A 420 19.54 -0.31 -9.13
C ALA A 420 18.99 -1.62 -8.54
N GLU A 421 18.04 -1.53 -7.60
CA GLU A 421 17.46 -2.73 -7.01
C GLU A 421 16.79 -3.60 -8.09
N PRO A 422 17.09 -4.92 -8.12
CA PRO A 422 16.27 -5.84 -8.87
C PRO A 422 14.85 -5.80 -8.29
N PRO A 423 13.81 -6.13 -9.08
CA PRO A 423 12.47 -6.30 -8.54
C PRO A 423 12.45 -7.42 -7.47
N ALA A 424 11.57 -7.27 -6.49
CA ALA A 424 11.28 -8.33 -5.53
C ALA A 424 10.83 -9.62 -6.25
N PRO A 425 11.26 -10.81 -5.81
CA PRO A 425 10.69 -12.06 -6.28
C PRO A 425 9.21 -12.12 -5.88
N PRO A 426 8.42 -13.03 -6.49
CA PRO A 426 7.08 -13.33 -6.04
C PRO A 426 7.05 -13.65 -4.54
N ALA A 427 5.93 -13.32 -3.92
CA ALA A 427 5.79 -13.13 -2.49
C ALA A 427 5.95 -14.43 -1.64
N ALA A 428 5.85 -15.60 -2.27
CA ALA A 428 5.79 -16.90 -1.60
C ALA A 428 7.05 -17.34 -0.85
N ASP A 429 8.24 -16.82 -1.18
CA ASP A 429 9.48 -17.41 -0.67
C ASP A 429 9.96 -16.83 0.67
N CYS A 430 9.28 -15.82 1.25
CA CYS A 430 9.67 -15.05 2.45
C CYS A 430 11.12 -14.52 2.44
N SER A 431 11.90 -14.85 1.41
CA SER A 431 13.34 -14.73 1.36
C SER A 431 13.68 -13.97 0.10
N TRP A 432 14.07 -12.71 0.29
CA TRP A 432 14.63 -11.91 -0.78
C TRP A 432 16.11 -11.61 -0.51
N PRO A 433 17.02 -12.58 -0.74
CA PRO A 433 18.44 -12.43 -0.43
C PRO A 433 19.15 -11.37 -1.30
N ALA A 434 18.51 -10.92 -2.40
CA ALA A 434 19.03 -9.90 -3.31
C ALA A 434 18.46 -8.49 -3.06
N ALA A 435 17.61 -8.30 -2.04
CA ALA A 435 17.13 -6.98 -1.63
C ALA A 435 18.30 -6.15 -1.10
N LEU A 436 19.00 -5.45 -1.98
CA LEU A 436 20.00 -4.44 -1.62
C LEU A 436 19.29 -3.15 -1.25
N ILE A 437 18.55 -3.20 -0.15
CA ILE A 437 17.95 -2.00 0.41
C ILE A 437 19.06 -1.01 0.72
N HIS A 438 19.07 0.07 -0.05
CA HIS A 438 20.05 1.13 0.09
C HIS A 438 19.91 1.74 1.48
N GLY A 439 20.83 1.34 2.36
CA GLY A 439 20.95 1.88 3.71
C GLY A 439 21.04 3.39 3.73
N VAL A 440 21.30 4.11 2.64
CA VAL A 440 21.25 5.59 2.62
C VAL A 440 19.82 6.14 2.76
N TYR A 441 18.81 5.40 2.31
CA TYR A 441 17.39 5.77 2.45
C TYR A 441 16.71 5.13 3.66
N TYR A 442 17.41 4.20 4.32
CA TYR A 442 16.98 3.55 5.57
C TYR A 442 17.82 3.94 6.79
N ALA A 443 19.04 4.42 6.60
CA ALA A 443 19.88 4.92 7.66
C ALA A 443 19.33 6.31 7.95
N ALA A 444 18.46 6.36 8.94
CA ALA A 444 18.49 7.52 9.78
C ALA A 444 19.82 7.53 10.57
N GLY A 445 20.90 7.95 9.93
CA GLY A 445 21.66 9.02 10.57
C GLY A 445 20.83 10.30 10.45
N ALA A 446 20.96 11.26 11.37
CA ALA A 446 20.36 12.61 11.30
C ALA A 446 18.81 12.76 11.12
N LEU A 447 18.09 11.77 10.61
CA LEU A 447 16.65 11.78 10.31
C LEU A 447 15.81 11.25 11.48
N GLU A 448 16.42 10.49 12.39
CA GLU A 448 15.85 9.97 13.66
C GLU A 448 15.87 11.02 14.78
N ALA A 449 16.54 12.17 14.59
CA ALA A 449 16.61 13.25 15.57
C ALA A 449 15.32 14.11 15.63
N CYS A 450 14.18 13.45 15.41
CA CYS A 450 12.79 13.91 15.30
C CYS A 450 12.44 14.89 14.17
N ALA A 451 12.43 14.46 12.91
CA ALA A 451 11.72 15.17 11.83
C ALA A 451 12.09 16.68 11.62
N ALA A 452 13.22 17.15 12.17
CA ALA A 452 13.99 18.31 11.73
C ALA A 452 15.28 18.42 12.55
N ARG A 453 16.46 18.27 11.92
CA ARG A 453 17.67 19.10 12.07
C ARG A 453 18.86 18.37 11.47
N LEU A 454 19.22 18.71 10.22
CA LEU A 454 20.59 19.00 9.79
C LEU A 454 20.56 19.64 8.37
N PRO A 455 21.50 20.53 8.03
CA PRO A 455 21.72 21.05 6.69
C PRO A 455 22.41 19.97 5.85
N PHE A 456 21.75 19.47 4.81
CA PHE A 456 22.40 18.52 3.90
C PHE A 456 23.23 19.29 2.86
N LEU A 457 24.47 19.56 3.26
CA LEU A 457 25.73 19.56 2.49
C LEU A 457 26.84 19.58 3.56
N ASP A 458 27.15 18.43 4.15
CA ASP A 458 28.53 18.17 4.57
C ASP A 458 29.11 17.22 3.50
N ASP A 459 30.24 17.64 2.94
CA ASP A 459 30.84 17.26 1.65
C ASP A 459 31.38 15.81 1.53
N ASP A 460 30.95 14.87 2.38
CA ASP A 460 31.59 13.55 2.50
C ASP A 460 30.73 12.35 2.02
N ALA A 461 29.64 12.59 1.28
CA ALA A 461 29.04 11.50 0.50
C ALA A 461 30.05 11.08 -0.60
N PRO A 462 30.46 9.81 -0.71
CA PRO A 462 31.44 9.39 -1.70
C PRO A 462 30.91 9.71 -3.10
N ALA A 463 31.54 10.68 -3.75
CA ALA A 463 31.31 11.03 -5.14
C ALA A 463 31.57 9.79 -6.01
N GLY A 464 30.52 9.10 -6.44
CA GLY A 464 30.70 7.90 -7.26
C GLY A 464 29.49 6.99 -7.41
N VAL A 465 28.31 7.54 -7.68
CA VAL A 465 27.32 6.78 -8.48
C VAL A 465 27.40 7.35 -9.88
N VAL A 466 28.31 6.77 -10.67
CA VAL A 466 28.36 6.98 -12.11
C VAL A 466 27.12 6.28 -12.67
N LEU A 467 26.15 7.06 -13.15
CA LEU A 467 25.16 6.54 -14.07
C LEU A 467 25.92 6.14 -15.33
N ASP A 468 25.97 4.85 -15.65
CA ASP A 468 26.55 4.37 -16.89
C ASP A 468 25.83 5.05 -18.06
N GLU A 469 26.50 6.02 -18.69
CA GLU A 469 26.07 6.60 -19.95
C GLU A 469 26.21 5.53 -21.04
N GLU A 470 25.11 5.26 -21.76
CA GLU A 470 25.13 4.47 -22.98
C GLU A 470 26.23 4.97 -23.94
N PRO A 471 26.96 4.08 -24.65
CA PRO A 471 27.97 4.53 -25.59
C PRO A 471 27.30 5.14 -26.83
N PRO A 472 27.87 6.22 -27.40
CA PRO A 472 27.30 6.87 -28.56
C PRO A 472 27.45 5.97 -29.80
N ALA A 473 26.36 5.78 -30.52
CA ALA A 473 26.36 5.27 -31.88
C ALA A 473 27.33 6.09 -32.76
N ARG A 474 28.41 5.47 -33.23
CA ARG A 474 29.29 6.04 -34.26
C ARG A 474 29.53 5.03 -35.38
N GLY A 475 28.92 5.36 -36.52
CA GLY A 475 29.53 5.40 -37.85
C GLY A 475 30.48 4.28 -38.26
N LEU A 476 29.99 3.42 -39.15
CA LEU A 476 30.83 2.67 -40.09
C LEU A 476 31.52 3.64 -41.07
N PRO A 477 32.78 3.35 -41.43
CA PRO A 477 33.03 2.93 -42.80
C PRO A 477 33.91 1.68 -42.86
N GLY A 478 33.74 0.92 -43.94
CA GLY A 478 34.16 -0.48 -44.02
C GLY A 478 35.61 -0.76 -44.41
N TRP A 479 35.72 -1.89 -45.11
CA TRP A 479 36.84 -2.42 -45.89
C TRP A 479 37.73 -3.50 -45.21
N TRP A 480 37.41 -4.76 -45.61
CA TRP A 480 38.27 -5.93 -45.89
C TRP A 480 39.09 -6.65 -44.78
N LEU A 481 38.68 -7.90 -44.52
CA LEU A 481 39.51 -9.09 -44.15
C LEU A 481 40.59 -9.39 -45.24
N PRO A 482 41.51 -10.39 -45.11
CA PRO A 482 41.80 -11.33 -44.00
C PRO A 482 43.33 -11.58 -43.74
N LEU A 483 43.68 -12.32 -42.67
CA LEU A 483 44.48 -13.58 -42.66
C LEU A 483 45.26 -13.85 -41.35
N ALA A 484 45.07 -15.09 -40.86
CA ALA A 484 46.11 -16.06 -40.43
C ALA A 484 46.83 -16.01 -39.06
N LEU A 485 46.56 -17.10 -38.31
CA LEU A 485 47.48 -18.13 -37.78
C LEU A 485 48.22 -17.93 -36.43
N LEU A 486 47.91 -18.91 -35.55
CA LEU A 486 48.78 -19.75 -34.72
C LEU A 486 49.07 -19.40 -33.24
N ALA A 487 48.63 -20.37 -32.43
CA ALA A 487 49.36 -21.09 -31.38
C ALA A 487 49.43 -20.50 -29.96
N GLY A 488 48.76 -21.21 -29.04
CA GLY A 488 49.50 -22.09 -28.14
C GLY A 488 49.50 -21.76 -26.64
N VAL A 489 49.21 -22.81 -25.87
CA VAL A 489 49.79 -23.15 -24.55
C VAL A 489 49.10 -22.62 -23.28
N ALA A 490 48.28 -23.52 -22.73
CA ALA A 490 48.35 -24.15 -21.40
C ALA A 490 47.97 -23.40 -20.10
N ALA A 491 47.06 -24.11 -19.41
CA ALA A 491 47.10 -24.54 -18.01
C ALA A 491 46.69 -23.56 -16.90
N GLY A 492 45.66 -23.99 -16.16
CA GLY A 492 45.70 -23.98 -14.71
C GLY A 492 44.39 -23.65 -14.02
N ARG A 493 43.81 -24.66 -13.35
CA ARG A 493 43.10 -24.65 -12.04
C ARG A 493 42.00 -25.72 -12.05
N SER A 494 42.30 -26.91 -11.52
CA SER A 494 42.20 -27.32 -10.10
C SER A 494 40.76 -27.56 -9.67
N SER A 495 40.32 -28.81 -9.85
CA SER A 495 39.20 -29.46 -9.19
C SER A 495 39.56 -29.78 -7.74
N VAL A 496 38.69 -29.43 -6.79
CA VAL A 496 38.67 -30.01 -5.45
C VAL A 496 37.40 -30.85 -5.35
N ALA A 497 37.60 -32.14 -5.08
CA ALA A 497 36.56 -33.11 -4.78
C ALA A 497 36.30 -33.11 -3.27
N CYS A 498 35.03 -33.18 -2.87
CA CYS A 498 34.61 -33.52 -1.51
C CYS A 498 34.42 -35.04 -1.41
N GLY A 499 35.01 -35.65 -0.39
CA GLY A 499 34.85 -37.05 -0.03
C GLY A 499 33.86 -37.26 1.11
N ASP A 500 33.04 -38.29 0.93
CA ASP A 500 32.55 -39.31 1.86
C ASP A 500 32.22 -38.99 3.34
N ALA A 501 30.94 -39.27 3.63
CA ALA A 501 30.40 -40.20 4.64
C ALA A 501 30.31 -39.79 6.12
N SER A 502 29.05 -39.70 6.61
CA SER A 502 28.46 -40.58 7.64
C SER A 502 27.03 -40.13 7.95
N CYS A 503 26.01 -40.88 7.51
CA CYS A 503 25.22 -41.85 8.32
C CYS A 503 24.23 -41.22 9.32
N LEU A 504 22.93 -41.33 9.00
CA LEU A 504 21.95 -41.95 9.90
C LEU A 504 20.70 -42.37 9.12
N ASP A 505 20.42 -43.66 9.23
CA ASP A 505 19.31 -44.42 8.70
C ASP A 505 18.22 -44.47 9.78
N THR A 506 17.01 -44.01 9.46
CA THR A 506 15.79 -44.45 10.13
C THR A 506 14.65 -44.53 9.11
N ARG A 507 14.36 -45.77 8.70
CA ARG A 507 13.05 -46.22 8.24
C ARG A 507 11.94 -45.75 9.18
N LEU A 508 10.88 -45.19 8.62
CA LEU A 508 9.54 -45.21 9.20
C LEU A 508 8.51 -45.50 8.10
N ASP A 509 7.52 -46.28 8.52
CA ASP A 509 6.57 -47.04 7.73
C ASP A 509 5.55 -46.21 6.95
N ASP A 510 5.08 -46.81 5.84
CA ASP A 510 3.84 -46.51 5.15
C ASP A 510 2.64 -46.68 6.12
N ASP A 511 1.86 -45.62 6.32
CA ASP A 511 0.38 -45.63 6.40
C ASP A 511 -0.12 -44.24 6.86
N GLY A 512 -0.66 -43.46 5.92
CA GLY A 512 -1.33 -42.19 6.25
C GLY A 512 -1.76 -41.44 5.00
N GLY A 513 -3.06 -41.41 4.74
CA GLY A 513 -3.67 -40.82 3.54
C GLY A 513 -3.26 -39.37 3.28
N VAL A 514 -2.95 -39.10 2.02
CA VAL A 514 -2.70 -37.77 1.46
C VAL A 514 -4.02 -36.97 1.52
N PRO A 515 -4.09 -35.81 2.23
CA PRO A 515 -5.14 -34.85 1.97
C PRO A 515 -4.87 -34.20 0.61
N ALA A 516 -5.93 -34.00 -0.18
CA ALA A 516 -5.85 -33.30 -1.45
C ALA A 516 -5.18 -31.92 -1.27
N PRO A 517 -4.35 -31.46 -2.22
CA PRO A 517 -3.76 -30.13 -2.13
C PRO A 517 -4.88 -29.08 -2.15
N VAL A 518 -4.88 -28.23 -1.12
CA VAL A 518 -5.61 -26.97 -1.10
C VAL A 518 -5.03 -26.11 -2.23
N ALA A 519 -5.89 -25.60 -3.11
CA ALA A 519 -5.47 -24.73 -4.20
C ALA A 519 -4.89 -23.43 -3.61
N THR A 520 -3.59 -23.20 -3.83
CA THR A 520 -2.91 -21.94 -3.51
C THR A 520 -3.08 -20.94 -4.66
N ASN A 521 -2.96 -19.65 -4.31
CA ASN A 521 -2.99 -18.45 -5.17
C ASN A 521 -1.92 -18.43 -6.30
N GLU A 522 -1.02 -19.43 -6.36
CA GLU A 522 0.05 -19.53 -7.37
C GLU A 522 -0.47 -19.68 -8.80
N ALA A 523 -1.54 -20.46 -9.00
CA ALA A 523 -2.06 -20.74 -10.33
C ALA A 523 -2.72 -19.51 -11.01
N GLU A 524 -3.11 -18.48 -10.24
CA GLU A 524 -3.69 -17.24 -10.78
C GLU A 524 -2.62 -16.18 -11.10
N GLN A 525 -1.49 -16.15 -10.36
CA GLN A 525 -0.36 -15.28 -10.70
C GLN A 525 0.37 -15.74 -11.97
N GLU A 526 0.57 -17.05 -12.16
CA GLU A 526 1.18 -17.59 -13.39
C GLU A 526 0.30 -17.35 -14.63
N ARG A 527 -1.04 -17.39 -14.48
CA ARG A 527 -1.97 -17.17 -15.59
C ARG A 527 -2.04 -15.70 -16.04
N MET A 528 -1.80 -14.75 -15.13
CA MET A 528 -1.68 -13.32 -15.45
C MET A 528 -0.38 -13.00 -16.21
N ILE A 529 0.70 -13.75 -15.96
CA ILE A 529 1.97 -13.63 -16.71
C ILE A 529 1.80 -14.22 -18.12
N GLU A 530 1.13 -15.37 -18.28
CA GLU A 530 0.87 -15.96 -19.60
C GLU A 530 -0.08 -15.12 -20.49
N LEU A 531 -1.02 -14.36 -19.91
CA LEU A 531 -1.91 -13.47 -20.67
C LEU A 531 -1.24 -12.16 -21.14
N ALA A 532 -0.16 -11.74 -20.46
CA ALA A 532 0.64 -10.57 -20.86
C ALA A 532 1.61 -10.91 -22.02
N GLU A 533 1.99 -12.19 -22.18
CA GLU A 533 2.81 -12.69 -23.28
C GLU A 533 1.95 -13.34 -24.38
N GLY A 534 1.07 -12.55 -25.01
CA GLY A 534 0.29 -13.03 -26.17
C GLY A 534 1.17 -13.52 -27.34
N PRO A 535 0.73 -14.55 -28.10
CA PRO A 535 1.57 -15.25 -29.06
C PRO A 535 1.96 -14.35 -30.25
N ALA A 536 3.21 -14.51 -30.67
CA ALA A 536 3.75 -13.89 -31.87
C ALA A 536 2.84 -14.13 -33.09
N ARG A 537 2.62 -13.05 -33.85
CA ARG A 537 1.95 -12.97 -35.15
C ARG A 537 2.13 -14.25 -35.98
N GLY A 538 1.03 -14.96 -36.20
CA GLY A 538 0.87 -15.96 -37.25
C GLY A 538 0.26 -15.34 -38.50
N ASP A 539 0.86 -15.66 -39.63
CA ASP A 539 0.68 -15.06 -40.96
C ASP A 539 -0.75 -15.11 -41.53
N LEU A 540 -1.12 -14.02 -42.23
CA LEU A 540 -2.23 -13.99 -43.20
C LEU A 540 -1.67 -14.29 -44.59
N VAL A 541 -2.20 -15.33 -45.24
CA VAL A 541 -2.25 -15.49 -46.71
C VAL A 541 -3.63 -15.09 -47.17
#